data_AF-A0A2T5KDE6-F1
#
_entry.id   AF-A0A2T5KDE6-F1
#
_cell.length_a   1.000
_cell.length_b   1.000
_cell.length_c   1.000
_cell.angle_alpha   90.00
_cell.angle_beta   90.00
_cell.angle_gamma   90.00
#
_symmetry.space_group_name_H-M   'P 1'
#
loop_
_entity.id
_entity.type
_entity.pdbx_description
1 polymer ?
#
loop_
_entity_poly.entity_id
_entity_poly.type
_entity_poly.pdbx_seq_one_letter_code
_entity_poly.pdbx_strand_id
1 'polypeptide(L)'
;MTFADARARYRRTETVDFQVVDDPHQIILVTLRELLRSLRALAAASEAGGSYPDQHLNRSLTAIYILQSSLDFEKGGEIADNLFSVYEFCRAQVAAAFRREAGAKLGEAAGHIGTILDAWEQIGPQGRP
;
A
#
# COMPACT_ATOMS: atom_id res chain seq x y z
N MET A 1 -9.63 -11.26 46.15
CA MET A 1 -9.34 -11.48 44.72
C MET A 1 -8.17 -12.44 44.63
N THR A 2 -8.44 -13.67 44.26
CA THR A 2 -7.48 -14.80 44.33
C THR A 2 -6.74 -14.94 43.00
N PHE A 3 -5.45 -15.27 43.04
CA PHE A 3 -4.59 -15.50 41.87
C PHE A 3 -5.15 -16.52 40.86
N ALA A 4 -6.12 -17.35 41.26
CA ALA A 4 -6.84 -18.28 40.40
C ALA A 4 -7.74 -17.61 39.35
N ASP A 5 -8.36 -16.46 39.68
CA ASP A 5 -9.21 -15.71 38.74
C ASP A 5 -8.40 -14.97 37.67
N ALA A 6 -7.16 -14.60 37.99
CA ALA A 6 -6.24 -13.97 37.06
C ALA A 6 -5.79 -14.95 35.95
N ARG A 7 -5.54 -16.22 36.29
CA ARG A 7 -5.17 -17.26 35.30
C ARG A 7 -6.31 -17.63 34.37
N ALA A 8 -7.55 -17.64 34.86
CA ALA A 8 -8.72 -17.92 34.02
C ALA A 8 -8.98 -16.84 32.97
N ARG A 9 -8.58 -15.58 33.23
CA ARG A 9 -8.65 -14.48 32.25
C ARG A 9 -7.50 -14.50 31.25
N TYR A 10 -6.30 -14.92 31.65
CA TYR A 10 -5.18 -15.11 30.71
C TYR A 10 -5.38 -16.30 29.76
N ARG A 11 -5.99 -17.39 30.24
CA ARG A 11 -6.28 -18.57 29.41
C ARG A 11 -7.48 -18.39 28.47
N ARG A 12 -8.13 -17.22 28.47
CA ARG A 12 -9.17 -16.83 27.50
C ARG A 12 -8.63 -15.94 26.38
N THR A 13 -7.31 -15.76 26.32
CA THR A 13 -6.60 -15.10 25.20
C THR A 13 -5.74 -16.10 24.40
N GLU A 14 -5.96 -17.41 24.58
CA GLU A 14 -5.53 -18.41 23.59
C GLU A 14 -6.61 -18.47 22.51
N THR A 15 -6.19 -18.25 21.26
CA THR A 15 -6.99 -17.96 20.05
C THR A 15 -7.59 -16.55 19.97
N VAL A 16 -6.74 -15.53 20.09
CA VAL A 16 -6.79 -14.53 19.01
C VAL A 16 -6.22 -15.24 17.81
N ASP A 17 -7.10 -15.86 17.03
CA ASP A 17 -6.81 -16.17 15.64
C ASP A 17 -6.52 -14.82 14.99
N PHE A 18 -5.26 -14.38 15.04
CA PHE A 18 -4.77 -13.52 13.98
C PHE A 18 -4.90 -14.43 12.77
N GLN A 19 -6.06 -14.37 12.10
CA GLN A 19 -6.13 -14.74 10.71
C GLN A 19 -5.08 -13.86 10.05
N VAL A 20 -3.86 -14.38 9.97
CA VAL A 20 -2.87 -13.95 9.01
C VAL A 20 -3.68 -13.89 7.72
N VAL A 21 -3.68 -12.73 7.08
CA VAL A 21 -4.28 -12.60 5.76
C VAL A 21 -3.44 -13.53 4.87
N ASP A 22 -3.79 -14.81 4.84
CA ASP A 22 -3.06 -15.88 4.17
C ASP A 22 -3.30 -15.85 2.65
N ASP A 23 -3.78 -14.72 2.14
CA ASP A 23 -3.96 -14.46 0.73
C ASP A 23 -2.98 -13.35 0.28
N PRO A 24 -1.81 -13.72 -0.27
CA PRO A 24 -0.87 -12.78 -0.86
C PRO A 24 -1.52 -11.85 -1.90
N HIS A 25 -2.53 -12.32 -2.64
CA HIS A 25 -3.25 -11.47 -3.60
C HIS A 25 -4.00 -10.35 -2.88
N GLN A 26 -4.67 -10.65 -1.77
CA GLN A 26 -5.37 -9.64 -0.96
C GLN A 26 -4.43 -8.67 -0.27
N ILE A 27 -3.25 -9.12 0.19
CA ILE A 27 -2.23 -8.23 0.75
C ILE A 27 -1.83 -7.17 -0.27
N ILE A 28 -1.49 -7.59 -1.50
CA ILE A 28 -1.13 -6.66 -2.58
C ILE A 28 -2.31 -5.76 -2.96
N LEU A 29 -3.52 -6.31 -3.02
CA LEU A 29 -4.73 -5.54 -3.33
C LEU A 29 -4.99 -4.42 -2.31
N VAL A 30 -4.94 -4.72 -1.01
CA VAL A 30 -5.11 -3.73 0.05
C VAL A 30 -3.99 -2.69 0.01
N THR A 31 -2.76 -3.11 -0.27
CA THR A 31 -1.61 -2.20 -0.38
C THR A 31 -1.75 -1.24 -1.57
N LEU A 32 -2.15 -1.73 -2.75
CA LEU A 32 -2.43 -0.90 -3.93
C LEU A 32 -3.55 0.10 -3.66
N ARG A 33 -4.64 -0.33 -3.00
CA ARG A 33 -5.76 0.56 -2.63
C ARG A 33 -5.33 1.67 -1.67
N GLU A 34 -4.54 1.35 -0.65
CA GLU A 34 -4.05 2.35 0.29
C GLU A 34 -3.08 3.32 -0.38
N LEU A 35 -2.19 2.85 -1.25
CA LEU A 35 -1.31 3.71 -2.04
C LEU A 35 -2.13 4.65 -2.93
N LEU A 36 -3.09 4.13 -3.69
CA LEU A 36 -3.95 4.94 -4.56
C LEU A 36 -4.72 6.01 -3.78
N ARG A 37 -5.33 5.61 -2.65
CA ARG A 37 -6.06 6.53 -1.77
C ARG A 37 -5.16 7.64 -1.26
N SER A 38 -3.96 7.30 -0.80
CA SER A 38 -3.01 8.28 -0.27
C SER A 38 -2.46 9.21 -1.36
N LEU A 39 -2.14 8.71 -2.55
CA LEU A 39 -1.72 9.53 -3.69
C LEU A 39 -2.83 10.51 -4.12
N ARG A 40 -4.10 10.07 -4.17
CA ARG A 40 -5.23 10.95 -4.49
C ARG A 40 -5.43 12.05 -3.45
N ALA A 41 -5.28 11.74 -2.16
CA ALA A 41 -5.36 12.75 -1.10
C ALA A 41 -4.23 13.78 -1.21
N LEU A 42 -3.01 13.35 -1.54
CA LEU A 42 -1.88 14.24 -1.76
C LEU A 42 -2.07 15.10 -3.00
N ALA A 43 -2.56 14.53 -4.11
CA ALA A 43 -2.86 15.27 -5.34
C ALA A 43 -3.91 16.36 -5.10
N ALA A 44 -5.00 16.04 -4.41
CA ALA A 44 -6.04 17.01 -4.05
C ALA A 44 -5.50 18.13 -3.15
N ALA A 45 -4.60 17.82 -2.19
CA ALA A 45 -3.94 18.83 -1.37
C ALA A 45 -3.06 19.78 -2.20
N SER A 46 -2.36 19.23 -3.21
CA SER A 46 -1.56 20.00 -4.16
C SER A 46 -2.42 21.00 -4.95
N GLU A 47 -3.54 20.52 -5.52
CA GLU A 47 -4.48 21.32 -6.31
C GLU A 47 -5.14 22.43 -5.48
N ALA A 48 -5.44 22.15 -4.21
CA ALA A 48 -5.99 23.13 -3.28
C ALA A 48 -4.96 24.17 -2.80
N GLY A 49 -3.68 24.04 -3.16
CA GLY A 49 -2.59 24.88 -2.65
C GLY A 49 -2.32 24.71 -1.15
N GLY A 50 -2.78 23.60 -0.57
CA GLY A 50 -2.64 23.29 0.85
C GLY A 50 -1.31 22.59 1.18
N SER A 51 -1.05 22.37 2.47
CA SER A 51 0.05 21.50 2.89
C SER A 51 -0.31 20.03 2.65
N TYR A 52 0.67 19.24 2.21
CA TYR A 52 0.53 17.80 2.15
C TYR A 52 0.28 17.20 3.54
N PRO A 53 -0.71 16.31 3.71
CA PRO A 53 -0.91 15.60 4.97
C PRO A 53 0.19 14.56 5.23
N ASP A 54 0.94 14.71 6.32
CA ASP A 54 2.05 13.82 6.69
C ASP A 54 1.63 12.34 6.78
N GLN A 55 0.40 12.08 7.24
CA GLN A 55 -0.14 10.73 7.31
C GLN A 55 -0.20 10.05 5.92
N HIS A 56 -0.59 10.79 4.88
CA HIS A 56 -0.68 10.24 3.53
C HIS A 56 0.69 10.15 2.85
N LEU A 57 1.64 11.03 3.19
CA LEU A 57 3.03 10.88 2.78
C LEU A 57 3.63 9.58 3.31
N ASN A 58 3.53 9.36 4.63
CA ASN A 58 4.07 8.16 5.28
C ASN A 58 3.39 6.88 4.78
N ARG A 59 2.06 6.86 4.67
CA ARG A 59 1.32 5.71 4.15
C ARG A 59 1.71 5.37 2.71
N SER A 60 1.89 6.37 1.86
CA SER A 60 2.33 6.15 0.48
C SER A 60 3.72 5.49 0.45
N LEU A 61 4.69 6.02 1.20
CA LEU A 61 6.04 5.45 1.26
C LEU A 61 6.06 4.03 1.82
N THR A 62 5.28 3.75 2.87
CA THR A 62 5.13 2.39 3.43
C THR A 62 4.51 1.43 2.42
N ALA A 63 3.43 1.82 1.74
CA ALA A 63 2.78 0.98 0.74
C ALA A 63 3.70 0.70 -0.46
N ILE A 64 4.43 1.72 -0.93
CA ILE A 64 5.44 1.55 -2.00
C ILE A 64 6.51 0.55 -1.58
N TYR A 65 7.07 0.70 -0.37
CA TYR A 65 8.09 -0.23 0.12
C TYR A 65 7.59 -1.68 0.16
N ILE A 66 6.36 -1.90 0.64
CA ILE A 66 5.73 -3.23 0.66
C ILE A 66 5.62 -3.78 -0.77
N LEU A 67 5.08 -3.01 -1.71
CA LEU A 67 4.91 -3.42 -3.11
C LEU A 67 6.23 -3.71 -3.83
N GLN A 68 7.29 -2.97 -3.52
CA GLN A 68 8.62 -3.23 -4.08
C GLN A 68 9.24 -4.49 -3.48
N SER A 69 9.09 -4.68 -2.17
CA SER A 69 9.62 -5.84 -1.46
C SER A 69 8.91 -7.16 -1.79
N SER A 70 7.71 -7.08 -2.37
CA SER A 70 6.93 -8.26 -2.78
C SER A 70 7.23 -8.73 -4.21
N LEU A 71 8.06 -8.02 -4.97
CA LEU A 71 8.44 -8.41 -6.32
C LEU A 71 9.43 -9.56 -6.30
N ASP A 72 9.11 -10.63 -7.01
CA ASP A 72 10.03 -11.73 -7.32
C ASP A 72 10.66 -11.45 -8.69
N PHE A 73 11.90 -10.94 -8.69
CA PHE A 73 12.60 -10.61 -9.94
C PHE A 73 13.08 -11.84 -10.72
N GLU A 74 13.28 -12.98 -10.05
CA GLU A 74 13.69 -14.22 -10.71
C GLU A 74 12.52 -14.82 -11.51
N LYS A 75 11.32 -14.87 -10.92
CA LYS A 75 10.12 -15.41 -11.58
C LYS A 75 9.35 -14.38 -12.40
N GLY A 76 9.35 -13.12 -11.96
CA GLY A 76 8.60 -12.04 -12.58
C GLY A 76 9.29 -11.43 -13.80
N GLY A 77 10.62 -11.53 -13.89
CA GLY A 77 11.40 -11.00 -15.01
C GLY A 77 11.01 -9.57 -15.38
N GLU A 78 10.75 -9.33 -16.68
CA GLU A 78 10.38 -8.02 -17.22
C GLU A 78 9.15 -7.39 -16.55
N ILE A 79 8.18 -8.19 -16.10
CA ILE A 79 7.00 -7.66 -15.40
C ILE A 79 7.40 -7.07 -14.04
N ALA A 80 8.26 -7.76 -13.30
CA ALA A 80 8.75 -7.26 -12.02
C ALA A 80 9.58 -5.96 -12.20
N ASP A 81 10.43 -5.91 -13.23
CA ASP A 81 11.22 -4.70 -13.55
C ASP A 81 10.33 -3.50 -13.91
N ASN A 82 9.30 -3.73 -14.72
CA ASN A 82 8.34 -2.69 -15.10
C ASN A 82 7.53 -2.20 -13.90
N LEU A 83 7.04 -3.11 -13.04
CA LEU A 83 6.33 -2.74 -11.82
C LEU A 83 7.23 -1.96 -10.86
N PHE A 84 8.47 -2.41 -10.66
CA PHE A 84 9.46 -1.71 -9.85
C PHE A 84 9.69 -0.27 -10.34
N SER A 85 9.82 -0.09 -11.66
CA SER A 85 10.00 1.23 -12.28
C SER A 85 8.83 2.17 -12.01
N VAL A 86 7.59 1.65 -12.08
CA VAL A 86 6.39 2.43 -11.74
C VAL A 86 6.38 2.80 -10.25
N TYR A 87 6.72 1.86 -9.38
CA TYR A 87 6.76 2.11 -7.93
C TYR A 87 7.86 3.11 -7.54
N GLU A 88 9.03 3.06 -8.18
CA GLU A 88 10.10 4.04 -8.01
C GLU A 88 9.68 5.43 -8.48
N PHE A 89 9.00 5.54 -9.62
CA PHE A 89 8.43 6.81 -10.05
C PHE A 89 7.47 7.39 -8.99
N CYS A 90 6.56 6.56 -8.47
CA CYS A 90 5.64 6.99 -7.41
C CYS A 90 6.40 7.44 -6.15
N ARG A 91 7.44 6.71 -5.74
CA ARG A 91 8.31 7.05 -4.61
C ARG A 91 8.95 8.42 -4.79
N ALA A 92 9.47 8.69 -5.98
CA ALA A 92 10.09 9.97 -6.31
C ALA A 92 9.08 11.13 -6.20
N GLN A 93 7.84 10.95 -6.69
CA GLN A 93 6.80 11.98 -6.59
C GLN A 93 6.39 12.26 -5.14
N VAL A 94 6.22 11.20 -4.33
CA VAL A 94 5.90 11.35 -2.90
C VAL A 94 7.05 12.00 -2.14
N ALA A 95 8.30 11.66 -2.46
CA ALA A 95 9.47 12.27 -1.84
C ALA A 95 9.63 13.75 -2.22
N ALA A 96 9.33 14.13 -3.47
CA ALA A 96 9.28 15.52 -3.89
C ALA A 96 8.20 16.31 -3.13
N ALA A 97 7.00 15.72 -2.97
CA ALA A 97 5.94 16.31 -2.15
C ALA A 97 6.35 16.46 -0.68
N PHE A 98 6.99 15.44 -0.09
CA PHE A 98 7.52 15.49 1.28
C PHE A 98 8.54 16.62 1.47
N ARG A 99 9.44 16.82 0.49
CA ARG A 99 10.41 17.93 0.47
C ARG A 99 9.81 19.28 0.09
N ARG A 100 8.50 19.34 -0.21
CA ARG A 100 7.76 20.53 -0.67
C ARG A 100 8.37 21.13 -1.94
N GLU A 101 8.89 20.28 -2.82
CA GLU A 101 9.36 20.68 -4.13
C GLU A 101 8.18 21.01 -5.05
N ALA A 102 8.35 22.04 -5.89
CA ALA A 102 7.37 22.36 -6.91
C ALA A 102 7.33 21.24 -7.98
N GLY A 103 6.14 20.96 -8.50
CA GLY A 103 5.99 20.06 -9.66
C GLY A 103 5.92 18.57 -9.32
N ALA A 104 5.67 18.18 -8.07
CA ALA A 104 5.38 16.78 -7.72
C ALA A 104 4.15 16.28 -8.50
N LYS A 105 4.32 15.22 -9.30
CA LYS A 105 3.30 14.69 -10.20
C LYS A 105 2.43 13.61 -9.54
N LEU A 106 1.79 13.98 -8.43
CA LEU A 106 1.03 13.05 -7.59
C LEU A 106 -0.22 12.48 -8.30
N GLY A 107 -0.87 13.27 -9.17
CA GLY A 107 -1.99 12.80 -9.97
C GLY A 107 -1.59 11.76 -11.02
N GLU A 108 -0.42 11.94 -11.67
CA GLU A 108 0.13 10.96 -12.62
C GLU A 108 0.50 9.65 -11.91
N ALA A 109 1.17 9.74 -10.75
CA ALA A 109 1.44 8.59 -9.91
C ALA A 109 0.15 7.84 -9.50
N ALA A 110 -0.89 8.58 -9.10
CA ALA A 110 -2.19 7.98 -8.79
C ALA A 110 -2.82 7.26 -10.00
N GLY A 111 -2.68 7.81 -11.21
CA GLY A 111 -3.17 7.18 -12.45
C GLY A 111 -2.49 5.85 -12.76
N HIS A 112 -1.16 5.78 -12.60
CA HIS A 112 -0.42 4.53 -12.79
C HIS A 112 -0.81 3.45 -11.78
N ILE A 113 -0.90 3.80 -10.50
CA ILE A 113 -1.32 2.86 -9.46
C ILE A 113 -2.78 2.43 -9.65
N GLY A 114 -3.66 3.32 -10.11
CA GLY A 114 -5.03 2.98 -10.48
C GLY A 114 -5.09 1.92 -11.59
N THR A 115 -4.29 2.09 -12.64
CA THR A 115 -4.22 1.11 -13.75
C THR A 115 -3.72 -0.26 -13.27
N ILE A 116 -2.70 -0.29 -12.40
CA ILE A 116 -2.19 -1.54 -11.82
C ILE A 116 -3.24 -2.19 -10.93
N LEU A 117 -3.93 -1.40 -10.10
CA LEU A 117 -5.00 -1.88 -9.23
C LEU A 117 -6.12 -2.54 -10.04
N ASP A 118 -6.61 -1.88 -11.10
CA ASP A 118 -7.67 -2.41 -11.95
C ASP A 118 -7.26 -3.74 -12.59
N ALA A 119 -6.02 -3.83 -13.09
CA ALA A 119 -5.48 -5.08 -13.64
C ALA A 119 -5.34 -6.18 -12.56
N TRP A 120 -4.91 -5.82 -11.35
CA TRP A 120 -4.74 -6.75 -10.24
C TRP A 120 -6.07 -7.33 -9.73
N GLU A 121 -7.13 -6.52 -9.71
CA GLU A 121 -8.48 -6.95 -9.36
C GLU A 121 -9.04 -8.00 -10.33
N GLN A 122 -8.70 -7.91 -11.61
CA GLN A 122 -9.15 -8.85 -12.64
C GLN A 122 -8.53 -10.25 -12.53
N ILE A 123 -7.37 -10.41 -11.90
CA ILE A 123 -6.66 -11.69 -11.79
C ILE A 123 -6.85 -12.40 -10.44
N GLY A 124 -7.64 -11.82 -9.55
CA GLY A 124 -7.94 -12.41 -8.23
C GLY A 124 -8.82 -13.66 -8.32
N PRO A 125 -9.10 -14.33 -7.18
CA PRO A 125 -9.89 -15.56 -7.12
C PRO A 125 -11.30 -15.47 -7.77
N GLN A 126 -11.83 -14.26 -7.91
CA GLN A 126 -13.13 -13.98 -8.53
C GLN A 126 -13.06 -13.77 -10.06
N GLY A 127 -11.85 -13.64 -10.63
CA GLY A 127 -11.59 -13.42 -12.04
C GLY A 127 -11.05 -14.64 -12.79
N ARG A 128 -10.99 -15.81 -12.14
CA ARG A 128 -10.72 -17.09 -12.81
C ARG A 128 -12.05 -17.62 -13.40
N PRO A 129 -12.13 -17.92 -14.71
CA PRO A 129 -13.25 -18.73 -15.21
C PRO A 129 -13.28 -20.12 -14.54
#